data_AF-A0A059LNT1-F1
#
_entry.id   AF-A0A059LNT1-F1
#
_cell.length_a   1.000
_cell.length_b   1.000
_cell.length_c   1.000
_cell.angle_alpha   90.00
_cell.angle_beta   90.00
_cell.angle_gamma   90.00
#
_symmetry.space_group_name_H-M   'P 1'
#
loop_
_entity.id
_entity.type
_entity.pdbx_description
1 polymer ?
#
loop_
_entity_poly.entity_id
_entity_poly.type
_entity_poly.pdbx_seq_one_letter_code
_entity_poly.pdbx_strand_id
1 'polypeptide(L)'
;MFKALCSSLEKPSALVDPSLALEARRLFVLASSRAKMFTTDERDRLDVLGIWAVSRGVLLVTDDSFEFNKTISGLKTTMSELPDAEEEPQGGSGALSSSTEAPEDGSKDEAANAHEADLPTLRRAALLDAVQGALTRLGTPWARVSVELLVKHACSLEAKFGRAGAERLRDFAERVKRGQSKPQGSKDDKKADMTSFERMRSEWSRATVSHRGQVGSQGDHKTATWLG
;
A
#
# COMPACT_ATOMS: atom_id res chain seq x y z
N MET A 1 -28.49 -4.62 -9.39
CA MET A 1 -27.61 -3.57 -8.84
C MET A 1 -26.25 -4.14 -8.43
N PHE A 2 -26.21 -5.16 -7.56
CA PHE A 2 -24.98 -5.80 -7.12
C PHE A 2 -24.09 -6.33 -8.27
N LYS A 3 -24.68 -6.98 -9.28
CA LYS A 3 -23.95 -7.46 -10.48
C LYS A 3 -23.19 -6.35 -11.23
N ALA A 4 -23.73 -5.13 -11.28
CA ALA A 4 -23.06 -3.99 -11.91
C ALA A 4 -21.84 -3.51 -11.09
N LEU A 5 -21.92 -3.62 -9.75
CA LEU A 5 -20.78 -3.37 -8.85
C LEU A 5 -19.67 -4.39 -9.10
N CYS A 6 -20.02 -5.68 -9.17
CA CYS A 6 -19.06 -6.75 -9.47
C CYS A 6 -18.40 -6.54 -10.83
N SER A 7 -19.18 -6.27 -11.89
CA SER A 7 -18.64 -6.01 -13.23
C SER A 7 -17.73 -4.78 -13.30
N SER A 8 -17.95 -3.76 -12.45
CA SER A 8 -17.07 -2.59 -12.38
C SER A 8 -15.66 -2.92 -11.83
N LEU A 9 -15.54 -3.99 -11.03
CA LEU A 9 -14.30 -4.42 -10.38
C LEU A 9 -13.74 -5.74 -10.91
N GLU A 10 -14.43 -6.39 -11.84
CA GLU A 10 -14.04 -7.66 -12.47
C GLU A 10 -12.66 -7.57 -13.16
N LYS A 11 -12.22 -6.35 -13.48
CA LYS A 11 -10.84 -6.04 -13.88
C LYS A 11 -10.26 -5.01 -12.91
N PRO A 12 -9.66 -5.44 -11.78
CA PRO A 12 -9.06 -4.51 -10.84
C PRO A 12 -7.95 -3.70 -11.52
N SER A 13 -7.27 -4.23 -12.55
CA SER A 13 -6.31 -3.50 -13.39
C SER A 13 -6.89 -2.30 -14.15
N ALA A 14 -8.22 -2.20 -14.37
CA ALA A 14 -8.83 -1.04 -15.01
C ALA A 14 -8.85 0.19 -14.09
N LEU A 15 -8.77 0.01 -12.76
CA LEU A 15 -8.71 1.08 -11.77
C LEU A 15 -7.31 1.74 -11.66
N VAL A 16 -6.60 1.87 -12.77
CA VAL A 16 -5.32 2.61 -12.83
C VAL A 16 -5.57 4.11 -12.99
N ASP A 17 -6.69 4.50 -13.63
CA ASP A 17 -7.07 5.90 -13.73
C ASP A 17 -7.49 6.45 -12.36
N PRO A 18 -6.85 7.53 -11.86
CA PRO A 18 -7.19 8.13 -10.57
C PRO A 18 -8.64 8.61 -10.50
N SER A 19 -9.21 9.09 -11.60
CA SER A 19 -10.60 9.57 -11.63
C SER A 19 -11.58 8.41 -11.45
N LEU A 20 -11.39 7.33 -12.21
CA LEU A 20 -12.17 6.11 -12.07
C LEU A 20 -12.03 5.48 -10.67
N ALA A 21 -10.84 5.50 -10.08
CA ALA A 21 -10.60 4.99 -8.73
C ALA A 21 -11.35 5.79 -7.65
N LEU A 22 -11.47 7.11 -7.82
CA LEU A 22 -12.26 7.97 -6.92
C LEU A 22 -13.76 7.70 -7.05
N GLU A 23 -14.28 7.58 -8.27
CA GLU A 23 -15.70 7.27 -8.49
C GLU A 23 -16.05 5.87 -7.98
N ALA A 24 -15.20 4.88 -8.21
CA ALA A 24 -15.34 3.55 -7.63
C ALA A 24 -15.37 3.62 -6.09
N ARG A 25 -14.43 4.33 -5.45
CA ARG A 25 -14.44 4.54 -4.00
C ARG A 25 -15.76 5.13 -3.51
N ARG A 26 -16.25 6.21 -4.15
CA ARG A 26 -17.51 6.87 -3.77
C ARG A 26 -18.69 5.90 -3.85
N LEU A 27 -18.78 5.18 -4.95
CA LEU A 27 -19.84 4.20 -5.18
C LEU A 27 -19.80 3.06 -4.15
N PHE A 28 -18.62 2.57 -3.76
CA PHE A 28 -18.51 1.53 -2.72
C PHE A 28 -18.80 2.04 -1.31
N VAL A 29 -18.44 3.29 -0.98
CA VAL A 29 -18.84 3.94 0.28
C VAL A 29 -20.36 4.12 0.35
N LEU A 30 -20.99 4.50 -0.76
CA LEU A 30 -22.45 4.61 -0.82
C LEU A 30 -23.12 3.23 -0.74
N ALA A 31 -22.56 2.22 -1.38
CA ALA A 31 -23.08 0.86 -1.32
C ALA A 31 -22.96 0.27 0.09
N SER A 32 -21.84 0.47 0.79
CA SER A 32 -21.70 0.04 2.18
C SER A 32 -22.62 0.77 3.15
N SER A 33 -22.92 2.06 2.91
CA SER A 33 -23.93 2.79 3.69
C SER A 33 -25.34 2.19 3.56
N ARG A 34 -25.60 1.48 2.46
CA ARG A 34 -26.85 0.78 2.16
C ARG A 34 -26.73 -0.73 2.32
N ALA A 35 -25.79 -1.21 3.14
CA ALA A 35 -25.53 -2.64 3.36
C ALA A 35 -26.78 -3.47 3.70
N LYS A 36 -27.78 -2.86 4.35
CA LYS A 36 -29.06 -3.51 4.71
C LYS A 36 -29.90 -3.97 3.49
N MET A 37 -29.58 -3.48 2.29
CA MET A 37 -30.28 -3.83 1.05
C MET A 37 -29.72 -5.11 0.39
N PHE A 38 -28.59 -5.63 0.85
CA PHE A 38 -27.89 -6.77 0.27
C PHE A 38 -28.06 -8.04 1.12
N THR A 39 -27.94 -9.21 0.49
CA THR A 39 -27.92 -10.50 1.20
C THR A 39 -26.63 -10.66 2.02
N THR A 40 -26.52 -11.69 2.85
CA THR A 40 -25.26 -12.02 3.58
C THR A 40 -24.09 -12.17 2.62
N ASP A 41 -24.25 -12.99 1.59
CA ASP A 41 -23.17 -13.35 0.67
C ASP A 41 -22.77 -12.16 -0.20
N GLU A 42 -23.74 -11.33 -0.58
CA GLU A 42 -23.48 -10.08 -1.30
C GLU A 42 -22.72 -9.08 -0.43
N ARG A 43 -22.99 -9.03 0.88
CA ARG A 43 -22.24 -8.18 1.82
C ARG A 43 -20.79 -8.64 1.97
N ASP A 44 -20.56 -9.93 2.13
CA ASP A 44 -19.19 -10.45 2.28
C ASP A 44 -18.34 -10.20 1.04
N ARG A 45 -18.94 -10.33 -0.14
CA ARG A 45 -18.31 -9.95 -1.42
C ARG A 45 -18.12 -8.44 -1.52
N LEU A 46 -19.11 -7.64 -1.10
CA LEU A 46 -19.00 -6.18 -1.09
C LEU A 46 -17.88 -5.69 -0.17
N ASP A 47 -17.60 -6.38 0.92
CA ASP A 47 -16.48 -6.08 1.81
C ASP A 47 -15.13 -6.32 1.13
N VAL A 48 -14.96 -7.46 0.44
CA VAL A 48 -13.73 -7.76 -0.32
C VAL A 48 -13.52 -6.75 -1.45
N LEU A 49 -14.58 -6.47 -2.21
CA LEU A 49 -14.57 -5.45 -3.25
C LEU A 49 -14.32 -4.04 -2.69
N GLY A 50 -14.82 -3.77 -1.48
CA GLY A 50 -14.57 -2.54 -0.73
C GLY A 50 -13.10 -2.38 -0.39
N ILE A 51 -12.42 -3.45 0.02
CA ILE A 51 -10.96 -3.44 0.24
C ILE A 51 -10.26 -2.98 -1.04
N TRP A 52 -10.60 -3.55 -2.20
CA TRP A 52 -10.01 -3.13 -3.48
C TRP A 52 -10.30 -1.68 -3.84
N ALA A 53 -11.57 -1.26 -3.82
CA ALA A 53 -11.97 0.08 -4.25
C ALA A 53 -11.40 1.17 -3.32
N VAL A 54 -11.45 0.96 -2.01
CA VAL A 54 -10.97 1.92 -1.01
C VAL A 54 -9.45 1.99 -1.01
N SER A 55 -8.76 0.83 -1.00
CA SER A 55 -7.30 0.81 -1.01
C SER A 55 -6.75 1.43 -2.28
N ARG A 56 -7.30 1.13 -3.46
CA ARG A 56 -6.85 1.76 -4.72
C ARG A 56 -7.14 3.25 -4.75
N GLY A 57 -8.37 3.66 -4.43
CA GLY A 57 -8.74 5.07 -4.45
C GLY A 57 -7.89 5.92 -3.50
N VAL A 58 -7.62 5.44 -2.28
CA VAL A 58 -6.84 6.21 -1.30
C VAL A 58 -5.34 6.09 -1.54
N LEU A 59 -4.79 4.88 -1.69
CA LEU A 59 -3.34 4.69 -1.78
C LEU A 59 -2.75 5.26 -3.08
N LEU A 60 -3.52 5.28 -4.17
CA LEU A 60 -3.05 5.82 -5.45
C LEU A 60 -3.30 7.31 -5.62
N VAL A 61 -4.33 7.90 -5.00
CA VAL A 61 -4.76 9.28 -5.33
C VAL A 61 -4.54 10.28 -4.19
N THR A 62 -4.69 9.86 -2.94
CA THR A 62 -4.65 10.77 -1.79
C THR A 62 -3.22 11.26 -1.50
N ASP A 63 -3.09 12.56 -1.21
CA ASP A 63 -1.87 13.20 -0.65
C ASP A 63 -2.04 13.59 0.83
N ASP A 64 -3.18 13.23 1.43
CA ASP A 64 -3.44 13.39 2.85
C ASP A 64 -2.88 12.19 3.65
N SER A 65 -1.83 12.47 4.42
CA SER A 65 -1.19 11.49 5.28
C SER A 65 -2.14 10.85 6.31
N PHE A 66 -3.17 11.57 6.78
CA PHE A 66 -4.11 11.05 7.76
C PHE A 66 -5.00 9.97 7.15
N GLU A 67 -5.66 10.27 6.03
CA GLU A 67 -6.49 9.31 5.30
C GLU A 67 -5.67 8.11 4.81
N PHE A 68 -4.43 8.34 4.37
CA PHE A 68 -3.49 7.27 4.02
C PHE A 68 -3.21 6.33 5.21
N ASN A 69 -2.81 6.88 6.36
CA ASN A 69 -2.50 6.09 7.55
C ASN A 69 -3.72 5.38 8.13
N LYS A 70 -4.90 5.99 8.02
CA LYS A 70 -6.17 5.38 8.39
C LYS A 70 -6.47 4.14 7.55
N THR A 71 -6.28 4.23 6.22
CA THR A 71 -6.45 3.04 5.35
C THR A 71 -5.40 1.97 5.63
N ILE A 72 -4.14 2.33 5.87
CA ILE A 72 -3.10 1.37 6.27
C ILE A 72 -3.46 0.66 7.57
N SER A 73 -3.97 1.39 8.56
CA SER A 73 -4.39 0.82 9.83
C SER A 73 -5.55 -0.17 9.64
N GLY A 74 -6.55 0.21 8.84
CA GLY A 74 -7.64 -0.69 8.45
C GLY A 74 -7.15 -1.95 7.75
N LEU A 75 -6.21 -1.81 6.81
CA LEU A 75 -5.60 -2.96 6.14
C LEU A 75 -4.90 -3.89 7.14
N LYS A 76 -4.11 -3.35 8.07
CA LYS A 76 -3.44 -4.16 9.11
C LYS A 76 -4.43 -4.94 9.98
N THR A 77 -5.55 -4.31 10.36
CA THR A 77 -6.62 -4.97 11.11
C THR A 77 -7.21 -6.11 10.29
N THR A 78 -7.62 -5.83 9.05
CA THR A 78 -8.20 -6.86 8.17
C THR A 78 -7.24 -8.01 7.91
N MET A 79 -5.93 -7.75 7.74
CA MET A 79 -4.89 -8.79 7.59
C MET A 79 -4.79 -9.70 8.82
N SER A 80 -4.90 -9.11 10.01
CA SER A 80 -4.78 -9.84 11.27
C SER A 80 -5.99 -10.74 11.51
N GLU A 81 -7.16 -10.34 11.02
CA GLU A 81 -8.43 -11.08 11.08
C GLU A 81 -8.54 -12.22 10.06
N LEU A 82 -7.58 -12.38 9.13
CA LEU A 82 -7.65 -13.49 8.17
C LEU A 82 -7.55 -14.86 8.88
N PRO A 83 -8.32 -15.86 8.41
CA PRO A 83 -8.07 -17.25 8.76
C PRO A 83 -6.73 -17.70 8.18
N ASP A 84 -6.06 -18.60 8.90
CA ASP A 84 -4.81 -19.19 8.42
C ASP A 84 -5.05 -19.89 7.07
N ALA A 85 -4.05 -19.85 6.19
CA ALA A 85 -4.15 -20.58 4.94
C ALA A 85 -3.98 -22.06 5.30
N GLU A 86 -5.07 -22.83 5.25
CA GLU A 86 -4.97 -24.28 5.33
C GLU A 86 -3.97 -24.75 4.28
N GLU A 87 -2.99 -25.54 4.70
CA GLU A 87 -2.06 -26.14 3.75
C GLU A 87 -2.87 -27.06 2.85
N GLU A 88 -3.02 -26.68 1.58
CA GLU A 88 -3.38 -27.60 0.50
C GLU A 88 -2.56 -28.89 0.70
N PRO A 89 -3.20 -30.04 0.97
CA PRO A 89 -2.46 -31.28 1.16
C PRO A 89 -1.71 -31.57 -0.14
N GLN A 90 -0.38 -31.60 -0.06
CA GLN A 90 0.46 -32.10 -1.14
C GLN A 90 0.13 -33.58 -1.37
N GLY A 91 -0.78 -33.85 -2.31
CA GLY A 91 -1.26 -35.18 -2.66
C GLY A 91 -0.97 -35.53 -4.12
N GLY A 92 0.21 -36.08 -4.38
CA GLY A 92 0.38 -37.20 -5.31
C GLY A 92 0.23 -36.94 -6.81
N SER A 93 1.37 -36.68 -7.47
CA SER A 93 1.60 -37.21 -8.81
C SER A 93 1.54 -38.74 -8.76
N GLY A 94 0.55 -39.35 -9.44
CA GLY A 94 0.59 -40.76 -9.85
C GLY A 94 -0.63 -41.61 -9.47
N ALA A 95 -1.62 -41.68 -10.36
CA ALA A 95 -2.36 -42.90 -10.71
C ALA A 95 -3.39 -42.57 -11.79
N LEU A 96 -2.96 -42.54 -13.04
CA LEU A 96 -3.84 -42.64 -14.19
C LEU A 96 -4.32 -44.11 -14.28
N SER A 97 -5.37 -44.45 -13.53
CA SER A 97 -6.13 -45.68 -13.78
C SER A 97 -7.38 -45.29 -14.54
N SER A 98 -7.27 -45.37 -15.87
CA SER A 98 -8.40 -45.35 -16.77
C SER A 98 -9.30 -46.56 -16.51
N SER A 99 -10.53 -46.32 -16.10
CA SER A 99 -11.65 -47.17 -16.50
C SER A 99 -12.85 -46.28 -16.74
N THR A 100 -13.10 -46.13 -18.04
CA THR A 100 -14.33 -45.67 -18.68
C THR A 100 -15.56 -46.26 -18.02
N GLU A 101 -16.47 -45.40 -17.58
CA GLU A 101 -17.90 -45.48 -17.88
C GLU A 101 -18.56 -44.14 -17.53
N ALA A 102 -19.21 -43.55 -18.52
CA ALA A 102 -20.18 -42.46 -18.39
C ALA A 102 -21.58 -43.08 -18.64
N PRO A 103 -22.73 -42.38 -18.48
CA PRO A 103 -22.89 -40.95 -18.13
C PRO A 103 -24.05 -40.68 -17.12
N GLU A 104 -24.25 -39.39 -16.86
CA GLU A 104 -25.52 -38.69 -16.62
C GLU A 104 -25.75 -38.00 -15.25
N ASP A 105 -26.02 -36.70 -15.42
CA ASP A 105 -26.93 -35.83 -14.66
C ASP A 105 -26.45 -35.16 -13.36
N GLY A 106 -26.68 -33.85 -13.28
CA GLY A 106 -26.45 -33.06 -12.05
C GLY A 106 -25.60 -31.78 -12.15
N SER A 107 -25.59 -31.04 -13.27
CA SER A 107 -24.88 -29.75 -13.33
C SER A 107 -25.75 -28.57 -12.85
N LYS A 108 -25.93 -28.43 -11.53
CA LYS A 108 -26.38 -27.13 -10.98
C LYS A 108 -25.89 -26.74 -9.58
N ASP A 109 -25.26 -27.65 -8.85
CA ASP A 109 -24.85 -27.36 -7.46
C ASP A 109 -23.33 -27.16 -7.26
N GLU A 110 -22.49 -27.43 -8.27
CA GLU A 110 -21.02 -27.28 -8.17
C GLU A 110 -20.56 -25.79 -8.09
N ALA A 111 -21.31 -24.87 -8.70
CA ALA A 111 -20.93 -23.46 -8.79
C ALA A 111 -21.19 -22.67 -7.50
N ALA A 112 -22.02 -23.19 -6.59
CA ALA A 112 -22.31 -22.54 -5.32
C ALA A 112 -21.22 -22.83 -4.27
N ASN A 113 -20.66 -24.05 -4.25
CA ASN A 113 -19.61 -24.44 -3.31
C ASN A 113 -18.21 -23.90 -3.68
N ALA A 114 -17.92 -23.72 -4.98
CA ALA A 114 -16.68 -23.06 -5.41
C ALA A 114 -16.64 -21.58 -4.96
N HIS A 115 -17.81 -20.93 -4.90
CA HIS A 115 -17.91 -19.50 -4.70
C HIS A 115 -17.66 -19.02 -3.26
N GLU A 116 -17.78 -19.90 -2.26
CA GLU A 116 -17.55 -19.58 -0.85
C GLU A 116 -16.10 -19.88 -0.43
N ALA A 117 -15.50 -20.96 -0.97
CA ALA A 117 -14.06 -21.24 -0.87
C ALA A 117 -13.19 -20.16 -1.54
N ASP A 118 -13.73 -19.47 -2.55
CA ASP A 118 -13.07 -18.36 -3.23
C ASP A 118 -12.97 -17.08 -2.39
N LEU A 119 -13.86 -16.87 -1.41
CA LEU A 119 -13.95 -15.60 -0.70
C LEU A 119 -12.69 -15.27 0.15
N PRO A 120 -12.14 -16.17 0.99
CA PRO A 120 -10.89 -15.91 1.68
C PRO A 120 -9.71 -15.75 0.71
N THR A 121 -9.70 -16.48 -0.40
CA THR A 121 -8.69 -16.36 -1.45
C THR A 121 -8.75 -15.00 -2.16
N LEU A 122 -9.94 -14.53 -2.49
CA LEU A 122 -10.20 -13.21 -3.06
C LEU A 122 -9.79 -12.10 -2.08
N ARG A 123 -10.08 -12.28 -0.79
CA ARG A 123 -9.67 -11.36 0.28
C ARG A 123 -8.15 -11.26 0.39
N ARG A 124 -7.44 -12.40 0.35
CA ARG A 124 -5.96 -12.44 0.32
C ARG A 124 -5.41 -11.70 -0.90
N ALA A 125 -5.96 -11.96 -2.09
CA ALA A 125 -5.59 -11.27 -3.32
C ALA A 125 -5.80 -9.76 -3.22
N ALA A 126 -6.92 -9.33 -2.62
CA ALA A 126 -7.24 -7.92 -2.44
C ALA A 126 -6.27 -7.18 -1.53
N LEU A 127 -5.83 -7.84 -0.46
CA LEU A 127 -4.84 -7.29 0.45
C LEU A 127 -3.46 -7.20 -0.18
N LEU A 128 -3.04 -8.19 -0.98
CA LEU A 128 -1.76 -8.14 -1.70
C LEU A 128 -1.74 -7.00 -2.72
N ASP A 129 -2.84 -6.80 -3.45
CA ASP A 129 -2.97 -5.67 -4.38
C ASP A 129 -2.98 -4.32 -3.65
N ALA A 130 -3.60 -4.24 -2.47
CA ALA A 130 -3.56 -3.04 -1.63
C ALA A 130 -2.13 -2.71 -1.18
N VAL A 131 -1.36 -3.72 -0.72
CA VAL A 131 0.07 -3.54 -0.38
C VAL A 131 0.87 -3.09 -1.60
N GLN A 132 0.63 -3.70 -2.76
CA GLN A 132 1.26 -3.29 -4.02
C GLN A 132 0.93 -1.83 -4.38
N GLY A 133 -0.32 -1.40 -4.18
CA GLY A 133 -0.74 -0.01 -4.33
C GLY A 133 0.03 0.93 -3.39
N ALA A 134 0.17 0.55 -2.11
CA ALA A 134 0.92 1.33 -1.12
C ALA A 134 2.41 1.47 -1.50
N LEU A 135 3.02 0.44 -2.09
CA LEU A 135 4.43 0.47 -2.53
C LEU A 135 4.70 1.53 -3.60
N THR A 136 3.69 1.97 -4.36
CA THR A 136 3.85 3.08 -5.32
C THR A 136 4.24 4.39 -4.62
N ARG A 137 3.89 4.53 -3.33
CA ARG A 137 4.16 5.71 -2.51
C ARG A 137 5.48 5.67 -1.74
N LEU A 138 6.30 4.62 -1.88
CA LEU A 138 7.63 4.50 -1.24
C LEU A 138 8.58 5.68 -1.51
N GLY A 139 8.43 6.32 -2.68
CA GLY A 139 9.21 7.51 -3.04
C GLY A 139 8.85 8.76 -2.24
N THR A 140 7.67 8.79 -1.61
CA THR A 140 7.12 9.97 -0.93
C THR A 140 7.57 9.98 0.54
N PRO A 141 8.28 11.02 1.01
CA PRO A 141 8.84 11.04 2.37
C PRO A 141 7.79 10.84 3.48
N TRP A 142 6.62 11.49 3.34
CA TRP A 142 5.55 11.42 4.33
C TRP A 142 4.88 10.03 4.42
N ALA A 143 4.91 9.24 3.35
CA ALA A 143 4.28 7.91 3.28
C ALA A 143 5.24 6.76 3.59
N ARG A 144 6.55 6.99 3.42
CA ARG A 144 7.58 5.94 3.42
C ARG A 144 7.49 5.04 4.65
N VAL A 145 7.60 5.61 5.86
CA VAL A 145 7.64 4.83 7.10
C VAL A 145 6.37 3.97 7.27
N SER A 146 5.22 4.53 6.94
CA SER A 146 3.95 3.81 7.03
C SER A 146 3.88 2.62 6.07
N VAL A 147 4.39 2.76 4.85
CA VAL A 147 4.48 1.66 3.88
C VAL A 147 5.48 0.60 4.34
N GLU A 148 6.64 1.00 4.87
CA GLU A 148 7.63 0.06 5.42
C GLU A 148 7.05 -0.76 6.57
N LEU A 149 6.33 -0.11 7.49
CA LEU A 149 5.66 -0.78 8.60
C LEU A 149 4.52 -1.68 8.13
N LEU A 150 3.79 -1.29 7.08
CA LEU A 150 2.76 -2.14 6.48
C LEU A 150 3.37 -3.43 5.91
N VAL A 151 4.46 -3.33 5.13
CA VAL A 151 5.12 -4.50 4.54
C VAL A 151 5.71 -5.40 5.63
N LYS A 152 6.36 -4.83 6.66
CA LYS A 152 6.85 -5.60 7.81
C LYS A 152 5.71 -6.37 8.51
N HIS A 153 4.57 -5.71 8.73
CA HIS A 153 3.39 -6.34 9.32
C HIS A 153 2.85 -7.46 8.43
N ALA A 154 2.72 -7.23 7.13
CA ALA A 154 2.23 -8.24 6.19
C ALA A 154 3.16 -9.47 6.14
N CYS A 155 4.49 -9.27 6.12
CA CYS A 155 5.46 -10.37 6.18
C CYS A 155 5.38 -11.16 7.50
N SER A 156 5.05 -10.53 8.63
CA SER A 156 4.85 -11.25 9.89
C SER A 156 3.63 -12.18 9.87
N LEU A 157 2.73 -11.98 8.90
CA LEU A 157 1.52 -12.77 8.69
C LEU A 157 1.61 -13.63 7.41
N GLU A 158 2.82 -13.92 6.90
CA GLU A 158 2.98 -14.63 5.63
C GLU A 158 2.27 -15.99 5.57
N ALA A 159 2.19 -16.69 6.71
CA ALA A 159 1.46 -17.95 6.84
C ALA A 159 -0.04 -17.82 6.48
N LYS A 160 -0.65 -16.65 6.73
CA LYS A 160 -2.06 -16.38 6.44
C LYS A 160 -2.36 -16.19 4.95
N PHE A 161 -1.33 -15.93 4.13
CA PHE A 161 -1.48 -15.66 2.69
C PHE A 161 -1.20 -16.86 1.79
N GLY A 162 -0.78 -18.00 2.36
CA GLY A 162 -0.34 -19.17 1.61
C GLY A 162 0.98 -18.96 0.88
N ARG A 163 1.49 -20.00 0.22
CA ARG A 163 2.84 -20.01 -0.39
C ARG A 163 3.05 -18.92 -1.45
N ALA A 164 2.13 -18.79 -2.39
CA ALA A 164 2.22 -17.80 -3.47
C ALA A 164 2.10 -16.36 -2.94
N GLY A 165 1.25 -16.14 -1.93
CA GLY A 165 1.13 -14.85 -1.27
C GLY A 165 2.40 -14.47 -0.49
N ALA A 166 2.99 -15.43 0.24
CA ALA A 166 4.25 -15.24 0.97
C ALA A 166 5.41 -14.86 0.04
N GLU A 167 5.49 -15.45 -1.15
CA GLU A 167 6.49 -15.07 -2.16
C GLU A 167 6.33 -13.60 -2.60
N ARG A 168 5.10 -13.17 -2.94
CA ARG A 168 4.83 -11.77 -3.28
C ARG A 168 5.19 -10.81 -2.12
N LEU A 169 4.92 -11.20 -0.88
CA LEU A 169 5.30 -10.41 0.30
C LEU A 169 6.81 -10.28 0.47
N ARG A 170 7.58 -11.35 0.19
CA ARG A 170 9.04 -11.30 0.21
C ARG A 170 9.58 -10.36 -0.88
N ASP A 171 9.04 -10.40 -2.09
CA ASP A 171 9.40 -9.46 -3.16
C ASP A 171 9.14 -8.00 -2.75
N PHE A 172 8.02 -7.75 -2.06
CA PHE A 172 7.69 -6.44 -1.52
C PHE A 172 8.73 -5.98 -0.48
N ALA A 173 9.14 -6.87 0.43
CA ALA A 173 10.17 -6.57 1.42
C ALA A 173 11.52 -6.25 0.76
N GLU A 174 11.91 -6.97 -0.29
CA GLU A 174 13.12 -6.68 -1.06
C GLU A 174 13.05 -5.33 -1.77
N ARG A 175 11.90 -4.97 -2.31
CA ARG A 175 11.69 -3.64 -2.91
C ARG A 175 11.86 -2.52 -1.89
N VAL A 176 11.33 -2.71 -0.68
CA VAL A 176 11.52 -1.76 0.43
C VAL A 176 13.01 -1.64 0.80
N LYS A 177 13.71 -2.76 0.98
CA LYS A 177 15.15 -2.78 1.30
C LYS A 177 15.99 -2.03 0.27
N ARG A 178 15.71 -2.22 -1.02
CA ARG A 178 16.36 -1.49 -2.12
C ARG A 178 16.13 0.02 -2.07
N GLY A 179 14.95 0.44 -1.59
CA GLY A 179 14.64 1.86 -1.36
C GLY A 179 15.40 2.48 -0.17
N GLN A 180 15.76 1.66 0.82
CA GLN A 180 16.54 2.08 1.99
C GLN A 180 18.04 2.16 1.68
N SER A 181 18.55 1.32 0.77
CA SER A 181 19.97 1.23 0.41
C SER A 181 20.45 2.32 -0.56
N LYS A 182 19.94 3.55 -0.48
CA LYS A 182 20.65 4.68 -1.12
C LYS A 182 22.02 4.82 -0.42
N PRO A 183 23.12 4.97 -1.18
CA PRO A 183 24.46 4.97 -0.59
C PRO A 183 24.62 6.18 0.33
N GLN A 184 24.50 5.94 1.62
CA GLN A 184 24.86 6.88 2.67
C GLN A 184 26.38 6.84 2.76
N GLY A 185 27.05 7.79 2.11
CA GLY A 185 28.48 7.67 1.85
C GLY A 185 29.06 8.68 0.89
N SER A 186 28.58 9.93 0.88
CA SER A 186 29.41 11.04 0.41
C SER A 186 29.84 11.88 1.60
N LYS A 187 31.11 12.32 1.63
CA LYS A 187 31.67 13.13 2.72
C LYS A 187 30.92 14.47 2.94
N ASP A 188 30.07 14.88 2.01
CA ASP A 188 29.18 16.04 2.14
C ASP A 188 27.90 15.79 2.98
N ASP A 189 27.53 14.54 3.28
CA ASP A 189 26.31 14.22 4.06
C ASP A 189 26.37 14.77 5.50
N LYS A 190 27.57 14.92 6.09
CA LYS A 190 27.73 15.57 7.41
C LYS A 190 27.31 17.04 7.43
N LYS A 191 27.30 17.74 6.28
CA LYS A 191 26.74 19.10 6.16
C LYS A 191 25.25 19.09 5.85
N ALA A 192 24.72 18.00 5.29
CA ALA A 192 23.30 17.85 5.01
C ALA A 192 22.48 17.55 6.28
N ASP A 193 23.04 16.77 7.21
CA ASP A 193 22.41 16.42 8.49
C ASP A 193 22.43 17.55 9.53
N MET A 194 23.05 18.70 9.22
CA MET A 194 22.94 19.86 10.09
C MET A 194 21.53 20.42 10.03
N THR A 195 20.86 20.39 11.18
CA THR A 195 19.59 21.11 11.36
C THR A 195 19.79 22.60 11.05
N SER A 196 18.74 23.30 10.62
CA SER A 196 18.80 24.74 10.34
C SER A 196 19.38 25.52 11.54
N PHE A 197 19.08 25.08 12.75
CA PHE A 197 19.61 25.64 14.00
C PHE A 197 21.11 25.42 14.16
N GLU A 198 21.62 24.20 13.93
CA GLU A 198 23.05 23.93 14.01
C GLU A 198 23.83 24.69 12.93
N ARG A 199 23.24 24.83 11.73
CA ARG A 199 23.85 25.57 10.62
C ARG A 199 24.02 27.04 11.01
N MET A 200 22.96 27.67 11.53
CA MET A 200 23.03 29.03 12.08
C MET A 200 24.01 29.11 13.26
N ARG A 201 23.99 28.16 14.19
CA ARG A 201 24.93 28.15 15.33
C ARG A 201 26.39 28.09 14.86
N SER A 202 26.69 27.32 13.82
CA SER A 202 28.02 27.25 13.23
C SER A 202 28.41 28.57 12.54
N GLU A 203 27.51 29.16 11.77
CA GLU A 203 27.69 30.47 11.13
C GLU A 203 27.95 31.57 12.17
N TRP A 204 27.18 31.60 13.25
CA TRP A 204 27.30 32.60 14.32
C TRP A 204 28.52 32.35 15.22
N SER A 205 28.89 31.09 15.46
CA SER A 205 30.11 30.75 16.18
C SER A 205 31.38 31.13 15.43
N ARG A 206 31.31 31.21 14.10
CA ARG A 206 32.40 31.65 13.23
C ARG A 206 32.37 33.16 12.98
N ALA A 207 31.22 33.81 13.18
CA ALA A 207 31.10 35.25 13.08
C ALA A 207 31.87 35.90 14.23
N THR A 208 33.01 36.54 13.89
CA THR A 208 33.74 37.37 14.86
C THR A 208 32.98 38.67 15.03
N VAL A 209 32.41 38.90 16.21
CA VAL A 209 31.77 40.17 16.56
C VAL A 209 32.86 41.21 16.76
N SER A 210 33.14 41.98 15.70
CA SER A 210 33.99 43.17 15.79
C SER A 210 33.31 44.20 16.71
N HIS A 211 34.07 44.74 17.66
CA HIS A 211 33.62 45.73 18.66
C HIS A 211 33.11 47.04 18.02
N ARG A 212 33.22 47.21 16.70
CA ARG A 212 32.63 48.33 15.93
C ARG A 212 31.28 48.02 15.27
N GLY A 213 30.62 46.91 15.61
CA GLY A 213 29.24 46.65 15.17
C GLY A 213 29.10 46.32 13.68
N GLN A 214 30.16 45.83 13.04
CA GLN A 214 30.11 45.39 11.65
C GLN A 214 30.14 43.86 11.58
N VAL A 215 29.01 43.26 11.22
CA VAL A 215 28.87 41.81 11.02
C VAL A 215 29.11 41.53 9.55
N GLY A 216 30.24 40.89 9.21
CA GLY A 216 30.59 40.53 7.84
C GLY A 216 32.10 40.56 7.63
N SER A 217 32.74 39.41 7.78
CA SER A 217 34.13 39.22 7.36
C SER A 217 34.13 38.71 5.92
N GLN A 218 34.59 39.58 5.02
CA GLN A 218 35.21 39.27 3.72
C GLN A 218 34.27 39.16 2.51
N GLY A 219 34.26 40.24 1.71
CA GLY A 219 33.72 40.31 0.35
C GLY A 219 33.54 41.76 -0.08
N ASP A 220 34.44 42.26 -0.93
CA ASP A 220 34.52 43.64 -1.42
C ASP A 220 33.16 44.25 -1.80
N HIS A 221 32.73 45.29 -1.08
CA HIS A 221 31.80 46.27 -1.60
C HIS A 221 32.51 47.61 -1.67
N LYS A 222 32.92 47.97 -2.90
CA LYS A 222 33.16 49.36 -3.29
C LYS A 222 31.90 50.14 -2.91
N THR A 223 31.98 50.95 -1.87
CA THR A 223 30.91 51.89 -1.51
C THR A 223 30.84 52.93 -2.62
N ALA A 224 29.81 52.85 -3.45
CA ALA A 224 29.38 53.99 -4.25
C ALA A 224 28.83 55.03 -3.28
N THR A 225 29.59 56.10 -3.08
CA THR A 225 29.19 57.31 -2.35
C THR A 225 28.04 57.95 -3.13
N TRP A 226 26.81 57.63 -2.75
CA TRP A 226 25.63 58.38 -3.14
C TRP A 226 25.34 59.38 -2.03
N LEU A 227 25.99 60.54 -2.04
CA LEU A 227 25.55 61.75 -1.34
C LEU A 227 26.53 62.89 -1.67
N GLY A 228 26.03 63.87 -2.44
CA GLY A 228 26.52 65.26 -2.47
C GLY A 228 27.72 65.53 -3.35
#